data_AF-A0A5Q4ZVP8-F1
#
_entry.id   AF-A0A5Q4ZVP8-F1
#
_cell.length_a   1.000
_cell.length_b   1.000
_cell.length_c   1.000
_cell.angle_alpha   90.00
_cell.angle_beta   90.00
_cell.angle_gamma   90.00
#
_symmetry.space_group_name_H-M   'P 1'
#
loop_
_entity.id
_entity.type
_entity.pdbx_description
1 polymer ?
#
loop_
_entity_poly.entity_id
_entity_poly.type
_entity_poly.pdbx_seq_one_letter_code
_entity_poly.pdbx_strand_id
1 'polypeptide(L)'
;MNFLIGIFGKSLLDIAKGIFLQITWQVIVERFATRVVVWGLEKLKTLTTNDVVQGTVDDVLKSLQGKRLKEVPIISDKPKE
;
A
#
# COMPACT_ATOMS: atom_id res chain seq x y z
N MET A 1 30.37 -29.39 -7.39
CA MET A 1 29.74 -28.29 -6.61
C MET A 1 28.44 -27.77 -7.23
N ASN A 2 28.30 -27.70 -8.57
CA ASN A 2 27.08 -27.20 -9.24
C ASN A 2 25.82 -28.08 -9.13
N PHE A 3 25.97 -29.39 -8.91
CA PHE A 3 24.82 -30.32 -8.88
C PHE A 3 24.00 -30.18 -7.60
N LEU A 4 24.66 -30.05 -6.44
CA LEU A 4 24.01 -29.82 -5.16
C LEU A 4 23.33 -28.45 -5.11
N ILE A 5 23.96 -27.42 -5.69
CA ILE A 5 23.36 -26.08 -5.83
C ILE A 5 22.13 -26.13 -6.75
N GLY A 6 22.15 -26.93 -7.81
CA GLY A 6 21.00 -27.12 -8.70
C GLY A 6 19.82 -27.82 -8.03
N ILE A 7 20.07 -28.84 -7.22
CA ILE A 7 19.01 -29.56 -6.47
C ILE A 7 18.46 -28.68 -5.35
N PHE A 8 19.34 -28.09 -4.52
CA PHE A 8 18.90 -27.19 -3.46
C PHE A 8 18.15 -25.98 -4.02
N GLY A 9 18.63 -25.38 -5.11
CA GLY A 9 17.97 -24.26 -5.77
C GLY A 9 16.59 -24.62 -6.32
N LYS A 10 16.43 -25.80 -6.93
CA LYS A 10 15.12 -26.30 -7.38
C LYS A 10 14.16 -26.52 -6.21
N SER A 11 14.61 -27.21 -5.17
CA SER A 11 13.77 -27.46 -3.98
C SER A 11 13.35 -26.16 -3.30
N LEU A 12 14.26 -25.18 -3.20
CA LEU A 12 13.94 -23.86 -2.63
C LEU A 12 12.90 -23.12 -3.48
N LEU A 13 13.03 -23.18 -4.81
CA LEU A 13 12.06 -22.60 -5.74
C LEU A 13 10.69 -23.27 -5.65
N ASP A 14 10.63 -24.59 -5.49
CA ASP A 14 9.38 -25.32 -5.39
C ASP A 14 8.66 -25.03 -4.06
N ILE A 15 9.41 -24.91 -2.95
CA ILE A 15 8.89 -24.44 -1.67
C ILE A 15 8.38 -23.00 -1.79
N ALA A 16 9.17 -22.11 -2.40
CA ALA A 16 8.78 -20.72 -2.60
C ALA A 16 7.52 -20.60 -3.46
N LYS A 17 7.39 -21.39 -4.54
CA LYS A 17 6.17 -21.45 -5.37
C LYS A 17 4.97 -21.99 -4.61
N GLY A 18 5.15 -23.01 -3.77
CA GLY A 18 4.09 -23.56 -2.94
C GLY A 18 3.54 -22.52 -1.95
N ILE A 19 4.44 -21.80 -1.27
CA ILE A 19 4.07 -20.70 -0.38
C ILE A 19 3.40 -19.57 -1.17
N PHE A 20 3.98 -19.21 -2.33
CA PHE A 20 3.43 -18.18 -3.20
C PHE A 20 1.98 -18.53 -3.59
N LEU A 21 1.70 -19.75 -4.07
CA LEU A 21 0.34 -20.13 -4.48
C LEU A 21 -0.68 -20.17 -3.34
N GLN A 22 -0.26 -20.38 -2.09
CA GLN A 22 -1.15 -20.39 -0.92
C GLN A 22 -1.54 -18.99 -0.43
N ILE A 23 -0.81 -17.96 -0.86
CA ILE A 23 -1.04 -16.60 -0.40
C ILE A 23 -2.20 -15.95 -1.17
N THR A 24 -3.07 -15.23 -0.47
CA THR A 24 -4.11 -14.38 -1.08
C THR A 24 -3.46 -13.15 -1.74
N TRP A 25 -2.92 -13.32 -2.95
CA TRP A 25 -2.23 -12.26 -3.70
C TRP A 25 -3.10 -11.04 -3.94
N GLN A 26 -4.40 -11.21 -4.11
CA GLN A 26 -5.32 -10.12 -4.37
C GLN A 26 -5.20 -9.00 -3.32
N VAL A 27 -5.25 -9.35 -2.02
CA VAL A 27 -5.19 -8.36 -0.92
C VAL A 27 -3.79 -7.74 -0.80
N ILE A 28 -2.74 -8.54 -0.99
CA ILE A 28 -1.36 -8.06 -0.89
C ILE A 28 -1.03 -7.12 -2.05
N VAL A 29 -1.37 -7.50 -3.27
CA VAL A 29 -1.15 -6.69 -4.47
C VAL A 29 -1.95 -5.40 -4.39
N GLU A 30 -3.20 -5.44 -3.93
CA GLU A 30 -4.03 -4.23 -3.76
C GLU A 30 -3.38 -3.23 -2.79
N ARG A 31 -2.95 -3.72 -1.61
CA ARG A 31 -2.28 -2.88 -0.61
C ARG A 31 -0.91 -2.40 -1.09
N PHE A 32 -0.18 -3.26 -1.79
CA PHE A 32 1.13 -2.93 -2.34
C PHE A 32 1.01 -1.86 -3.43
N ALA A 33 0.11 -2.05 -4.40
CA ALA A 33 -0.15 -1.09 -5.46
C ALA A 33 -0.54 0.28 -4.88
N THR A 34 -1.45 0.29 -3.90
CA THR A 34 -1.85 1.53 -3.22
C THR A 34 -0.65 2.23 -2.57
N ARG A 35 0.18 1.49 -1.84
CA ARG A 35 1.39 2.04 -1.19
C ARG A 35 2.43 2.53 -2.19
N VAL A 36 2.62 1.82 -3.30
CA VAL A 36 3.56 2.21 -4.37
C VAL A 36 3.11 3.50 -5.04
N VAL A 37 1.81 3.64 -5.33
CA VAL A 37 1.25 4.86 -5.91
C VAL A 37 1.43 6.06 -4.97
N VAL A 38 1.08 5.89 -3.69
CA VAL A 38 1.27 6.93 -2.66
C VAL A 38 2.74 7.34 -2.55
N TRP A 39 3.64 6.36 -2.44
CA TRP A 39 5.07 6.61 -2.35
C TRP A 39 5.63 7.31 -3.58
N GLY A 40 5.20 6.89 -4.78
CA GLY A 40 5.63 7.50 -6.05
C GLY A 40 5.19 8.96 -6.15
N LEU A 41 3.95 9.26 -5.77
CA LEU A 41 3.42 10.62 -5.73
C LEU A 41 4.21 11.49 -4.74
N GLU A 42 4.45 11.01 -3.52
CA GLU A 42 5.28 11.73 -2.53
C GLU A 42 6.70 12.00 -3.03
N LYS A 43 7.31 11.04 -3.75
CA LYS A 43 8.63 11.22 -4.37
C LYS A 43 8.62 12.26 -5.49
N LEU A 44 7.61 12.25 -6.35
CA LEU A 44 7.45 13.26 -7.39
C LEU A 44 7.31 14.67 -6.78
N LYS A 45 6.59 14.80 -5.65
CA LYS A 45 6.53 16.05 -4.89
C LYS A 45 7.89 16.50 -4.36
N THR A 46 8.73 15.58 -3.90
CA THR A 46 10.06 15.93 -3.35
C THR A 46 11.07 16.31 -4.43
N LEU A 47 10.89 15.84 -5.66
CA LEU A 47 11.79 16.08 -6.78
C LEU A 47 11.45 17.34 -7.58
N THR A 48 10.29 17.96 -7.31
CA THR A 48 9.83 19.17 -8.02
C THR A 48 9.87 20.39 -7.11
N THR A 49 10.42 21.49 -7.59
CA THR A 49 10.36 22.81 -6.94
C THR A 49 9.14 23.63 -7.38
N ASN A 50 8.29 23.08 -8.26
CA ASN A 50 7.11 23.78 -8.75
C ASN A 50 5.94 23.61 -7.77
N ASP A 51 5.54 24.70 -7.13
CA ASP A 51 4.47 24.74 -6.12
C ASP A 51 3.11 24.25 -6.64
N VAL A 52 2.82 24.46 -7.94
CA VAL A 52 1.56 24.00 -8.58
C VAL A 52 1.54 22.47 -8.70
N VAL A 53 2.68 21.89 -9.06
CA VAL A 53 2.82 20.42 -9.16
C VAL A 53 2.74 19.79 -7.77
N GLN A 54 3.38 20.41 -6.77
CA GLN A 54 3.28 19.95 -5.38
C GLN A 54 1.83 20.00 -4.86
N GLY A 55 1.10 21.09 -5.13
CA GLY A 55 -0.32 21.21 -4.77
C GLY A 55 -1.20 20.17 -5.46
N THR A 56 -0.95 19.91 -6.75
CA THR A 56 -1.68 18.87 -7.51
C THR A 56 -1.46 17.49 -6.92
N VAL A 57 -0.21 17.17 -6.53
CA VAL A 57 0.10 15.90 -5.87
C VAL A 57 -0.63 15.78 -4.53
N ASP A 58 -0.67 16.85 -3.73
CA ASP A 58 -1.37 16.85 -2.44
C ASP A 58 -2.89 16.65 -2.60
N ASP A 59 -3.49 17.26 -3.61
CA ASP A 59 -4.92 17.08 -3.89
C ASP A 59 -5.25 15.66 -4.36
N VAL A 60 -4.39 15.07 -5.20
CA VAL A 60 -4.51 13.66 -5.59
C VAL A 60 -4.35 12.75 -4.38
N LEU A 61 -3.37 13.00 -3.51
CA LEU A 61 -3.14 12.20 -2.31
C LEU A 61 -4.35 12.26 -1.36
N LYS A 62 -4.92 13.46 -1.15
CA LYS A 62 -6.15 13.65 -0.35
C LYS A 62 -7.36 12.95 -0.98
N SER A 63 -7.48 12.98 -2.30
CA SER A 63 -8.55 12.29 -3.02
C SER A 63 -8.43 10.76 -2.87
N LEU A 64 -7.22 10.22 -2.99
CA LEU A 64 -6.94 8.79 -2.83
C LEU A 64 -7.11 8.28 -1.39
N GLN A 65 -6.83 9.13 -0.39
CA GLN A 65 -7.08 8.81 1.02
C GLN A 65 -8.58 8.78 1.36
N GLY A 66 -9.43 9.30 0.47
CA GLY A 66 -10.86 9.42 0.63
C GLY A 66 -11.27 10.37 1.76
N LYS A 67 -12.55 10.73 1.83
CA LYS A 67 -13.11 11.26 3.07
C LYS A 67 -13.04 10.11 4.09
N ARG A 68 -12.17 10.21 5.10
CA ARG A 68 -12.47 9.54 6.39
C ARG A 68 -13.94 9.84 6.67
N LEU A 69 -14.76 8.80 6.81
CA LEU A 69 -16.16 8.96 7.22
C LEU A 69 -16.18 9.97 8.35
N LYS A 70 -16.92 11.08 8.16
CA LYS A 70 -17.11 12.13 9.17
C LYS A 70 -17.39 11.40 10.48
N GLU A 71 -16.51 11.54 11.47
CA GLU A 71 -16.70 10.94 12.79
C GLU A 71 -18.13 11.28 13.19
N VAL A 72 -19.00 10.27 13.30
CA VAL A 72 -20.35 10.49 13.78
C VAL A 72 -20.15 11.08 15.17
N PRO A 73 -20.56 12.34 15.43
CA PRO A 73 -20.45 12.87 16.78
C PRO A 73 -21.22 11.89 17.65
N ILE A 74 -20.52 11.22 18.57
CA ILE A 74 -21.17 10.45 19.61
C ILE A 74 -21.97 11.50 20.35
N ILE A 75 -23.27 11.59 20.04
CA ILE A 75 -24.18 12.44 20.77
C ILE A 75 -24.11 11.91 22.19
N SER A 76 -23.38 12.63 23.03
CA SER A 76 -23.38 12.47 24.46
C SER A 76 -24.80 12.77 24.89
N ASP A 77 -25.64 11.74 24.90
CA ASP A 77 -26.98 11.79 25.44
C ASP A 77 -26.81 11.89 26.96
N LYS A 78 -26.53 13.10 27.44
CA LYS A 78 -26.69 13.41 28.85
C LYS A 78 -28.18 13.59 29.08
N PRO A 79 -28.82 12.75 29.93
CA PRO A 79 -30.16 13.03 30.37
C PRO A 79 -30.11 14.34 31.17
N LYS A 80 -30.90 15.33 30.77
CA LYS A 80 -31.16 16.50 31.60
C LYS A 80 -32.14 16.06 32.69
N GLU A 81 -31.65 15.93 33.92
CA GLU A 81 -32.46 16.06 35.13
C GLU A 81 -32.89 17.52 35.34
#